data_AF-A0AAV2RUB4-F1
#
_entry.id   AF-A0AAV2RUB4-F1
#
_cell.length_a   1.000
_cell.length_b   1.000
_cell.length_c   1.000
_cell.angle_alpha   90.00
_cell.angle_beta   90.00
_cell.angle_gamma   90.00
#
_symmetry.space_group_name_H-M   'P 1'
#
loop_
_entity.id
_entity.type
_entity.pdbx_description
1 polymer ?
#
loop_
_entity_poly.entity_id
_entity_poly.type
_entity_poly.pdbx_seq_one_letter_code
_entity_poly.pdbx_strand_id
1 'polypeptide(L)'
;AAKAMIKFPELPSISRCHSYEISCKYTYRCTKCGYSIGRHSKSLDTTKKVCGYCYGKFDVLLTSAINKGSQNENNTPSSNTPSTFQTPKATPRTPNPFALFVKENYNTIKKSSGTNLKHGDVMKLLSAEFSKLKAAK
;
A
#
# COMPACT_ATOMS: atom_id res chain seq x y z
N ALA A 1 21.52 -0.45 -26.02
CA ALA A 1 22.52 0.04 -25.04
C ALA A 1 23.76 0.61 -25.73
N ALA A 2 24.51 -0.19 -26.51
CA ALA A 2 25.79 0.22 -27.11
C ALA A 2 25.80 1.58 -27.85
N LYS A 3 24.81 1.85 -28.72
CA LYS A 3 24.70 3.13 -29.44
C LYS A 3 24.54 4.34 -28.50
N ALA A 4 23.83 4.17 -27.39
CA ALA A 4 23.63 5.23 -26.41
C ALA A 4 24.89 5.46 -25.55
N MET A 5 25.60 4.37 -25.21
CA MET A 5 26.88 4.44 -24.47
C MET A 5 27.97 5.18 -25.25
N ILE A 6 27.99 5.07 -26.59
CA ILE A 6 28.92 5.81 -27.45
C ILE A 6 28.55 7.30 -27.52
N LYS A 7 27.25 7.60 -27.58
CA LYS A 7 26.75 8.98 -27.73
C LYS A 7 26.81 9.79 -26.43
N PHE A 8 26.70 9.12 -25.28
CA PHE A 8 26.63 9.73 -23.95
C PHE A 8 27.60 9.02 -22.99
N PRO A 9 28.92 9.26 -23.10
CA PRO A 9 29.93 8.62 -22.24
C PRO A 9 29.89 9.10 -20.78
N GLU A 10 29.22 10.23 -20.50
CA GLU A 10 29.02 10.77 -19.16
C GLU A 10 27.95 10.00 -18.35
N LEU A 11 27.08 9.26 -19.04
CA LEU A 11 26.05 8.46 -18.39
C LEU A 11 26.64 7.11 -17.94
N PRO A 12 26.28 6.61 -16.75
CA PRO A 12 26.73 5.31 -16.30
C PRO A 12 26.23 4.20 -17.24
N SER A 13 26.96 3.08 -17.26
CA SER A 13 26.64 1.96 -18.15
C SER A 13 25.20 1.47 -17.94
N ILE A 14 24.37 1.60 -18.98
CA ILE A 14 22.96 1.18 -18.93
C ILE A 14 22.88 -0.35 -19.03
N SER A 15 22.54 -1.01 -17.92
CA SER A 15 22.25 -2.45 -17.89
C SER A 15 20.88 -2.77 -18.47
N ARG A 16 20.70 -3.99 -19.00
CA ARG A 16 19.38 -4.45 -19.48
C ARG A 16 18.41 -4.75 -18.34
N CYS A 17 18.94 -5.12 -17.18
CA CYS A 17 18.17 -5.45 -15.98
C CYS A 17 18.26 -4.30 -14.98
N HIS A 18 17.14 -4.02 -14.31
CA HIS A 18 17.11 -3.09 -13.18
C HIS A 18 17.85 -3.69 -11.99
N SER A 19 18.57 -2.86 -11.24
CA SER A 19 19.27 -3.24 -10.01
C SER A 19 18.42 -3.07 -8.74
N TYR A 20 17.20 -2.53 -8.86
CA TYR A 20 16.32 -2.36 -7.71
C TYR A 20 15.48 -3.60 -7.43
N GLU A 21 15.18 -3.81 -6.15
CA GLU A 21 14.27 -4.86 -5.71
C GLU A 21 12.81 -4.39 -5.85
N ILE A 22 11.99 -5.20 -6.52
CA ILE A 22 10.58 -4.87 -6.75
C ILE A 22 9.74 -5.35 -5.56
N SER A 23 9.34 -4.41 -4.69
CA SER A 23 8.41 -4.73 -3.61
C SER A 23 7.00 -4.95 -4.14
N CYS A 24 6.48 -6.17 -3.99
CA CYS A 24 5.10 -6.52 -4.32
C CYS A 24 4.22 -6.52 -3.07
N LYS A 25 2.91 -6.27 -3.21
CA LYS A 25 1.95 -6.34 -2.08
C LYS A 25 1.61 -7.79 -1.70
N TYR A 26 1.48 -8.66 -2.70
CA TYR A 26 1.08 -10.05 -2.52
C TYR A 26 2.21 -10.97 -2.95
N THR A 27 2.47 -11.99 -2.15
CA THR A 27 3.45 -13.04 -2.43
C THR A 27 2.73 -14.37 -2.45
N TYR A 28 2.86 -15.10 -3.55
CA TYR A 28 2.34 -16.46 -3.69
C TYR A 28 3.45 -17.43 -3.36
N ARG A 29 3.30 -18.19 -2.28
CA ARG A 29 4.30 -19.14 -1.80
C ARG A 29 3.79 -20.56 -2.00
N CYS A 30 4.60 -21.40 -2.65
CA CYS A 30 4.26 -22.80 -2.82
C CYS A 30 4.32 -23.52 -1.49
N THR A 31 3.29 -24.32 -1.20
CA THR A 31 3.17 -25.07 0.05
C THR A 31 4.14 -26.24 0.15
N LYS A 32 4.59 -26.79 -0.99
CA LYS A 32 5.49 -27.95 -1.04
C LYS A 32 6.97 -27.55 -1.05
N CYS A 33 7.40 -26.79 -2.05
CA CYS A 33 8.83 -26.47 -2.25
C CYS A 33 9.24 -25.09 -1.74
N GLY A 34 8.30 -24.27 -1.23
CA GLY A 34 8.60 -22.94 -0.72
C GLY A 34 8.87 -21.87 -1.80
N TYR A 35 8.89 -22.22 -3.09
CA TYR A 35 9.06 -21.25 -4.17
C TYR A 35 8.04 -20.10 -4.08
N SER A 36 8.52 -18.86 -4.19
CA SER A 36 7.68 -17.67 -4.00
C SER A 36 7.72 -16.72 -5.21
N ILE A 37 6.56 -16.15 -5.54
CA ILE A 37 6.40 -15.19 -6.63
C ILE A 37 5.68 -13.94 -6.11
N GLY A 38 6.25 -12.75 -6.34
CA GLY A 38 5.61 -11.47 -6.04
C GLY A 38 4.63 -11.01 -7.12
N ARG A 39 3.49 -10.42 -6.72
CA ARG A 39 2.52 -9.73 -7.59
C ARG A 39 1.98 -8.46 -6.93
N HIS A 40 1.72 -7.43 -7.72
CA HIS A 40 1.08 -6.20 -7.24
C HIS A 40 -0.42 -6.36 -6.93
N SER A 41 -1.10 -7.30 -7.60
CA SER A 41 -2.53 -7.60 -7.40
C SER A 41 -2.77 -9.07 -7.01
N LYS A 42 -3.96 -9.37 -6.47
CA LYS A 42 -4.41 -10.74 -6.16
C LYS A 42 -4.93 -11.46 -7.42
N SER A 43 -4.13 -11.50 -8.49
CA SER A 43 -4.56 -11.98 -9.81
C SER A 43 -4.23 -13.45 -10.13
N LEU A 44 -3.50 -14.16 -9.25
CA LEU A 44 -3.16 -15.56 -9.50
C LEU A 44 -4.19 -16.47 -8.82
N ASP A 45 -5.04 -17.10 -9.63
CA ASP A 45 -5.99 -18.12 -9.19
C ASP A 45 -5.24 -19.38 -8.73
N THR A 46 -5.14 -19.59 -7.42
CA THR A 46 -4.42 -20.72 -6.80
C THR A 46 -5.08 -22.08 -7.03
N THR A 47 -6.33 -22.10 -7.48
CA THR A 47 -7.07 -23.33 -7.83
C THR A 47 -6.69 -23.86 -9.21
N LYS A 48 -6.41 -22.95 -10.16
CA LYS A 48 -6.11 -23.27 -11.56
C LYS A 48 -4.60 -23.34 -11.84
N LYS A 49 -3.81 -22.61 -11.05
CA LYS A 49 -2.37 -22.46 -11.26
C LYS A 49 -1.60 -23.19 -10.17
N VAL A 50 -0.62 -23.99 -10.60
CA VAL A 50 0.25 -24.77 -9.74
C VAL A 50 1.70 -24.32 -9.88
N CYS A 51 2.54 -24.69 -8.93
CA CYS A 51 3.96 -24.40 -8.95
C CYS A 51 4.65 -25.06 -10.15
N GLY A 52 5.43 -24.30 -10.92
CA GLY A 52 6.17 -24.84 -12.07
C GLY A 52 7.32 -25.79 -11.71
N TYR A 53 7.76 -25.81 -10.45
CA TYR A 53 8.87 -26.66 -10.00
C TYR A 53 8.43 -28.00 -9.41
N CYS A 54 7.32 -28.01 -8.66
CA CYS A 54 6.88 -29.21 -7.92
C CYS A 54 5.39 -29.53 -8.08
N TYR A 55 4.67 -28.78 -8.92
CA TYR A 55 3.23 -28.90 -9.14
C TYR A 55 2.39 -28.79 -7.86
N GLY A 56 2.94 -28.18 -6.81
CA GLY A 56 2.23 -27.88 -5.56
C GLY A 56 1.27 -26.70 -5.69
N LYS A 57 0.38 -26.57 -4.70
CA LYS A 57 -0.54 -25.42 -4.59
C LYS A 57 0.20 -24.18 -4.06
N PHE A 58 -0.41 -23.01 -4.26
CA PHE A 58 0.09 -21.74 -3.76
C PHE A 58 -0.81 -21.19 -2.65
N ASP A 59 -0.18 -20.66 -1.61
CA ASP A 59 -0.82 -19.82 -0.60
C ASP A 59 -0.54 -18.35 -0.88
N VAL A 60 -1.53 -17.49 -0.64
CA VAL A 60 -1.42 -16.04 -0.85
C VAL A 60 -1.08 -15.35 0.46
N LEU A 61 0.09 -14.73 0.52
CA LEU A 61 0.58 -13.98 1.66
C LEU A 61 0.62 -12.49 1.33
N LEU A 62 0.39 -11.64 2.33
CA LEU A 62 0.70 -10.21 2.21
C LEU A 62 2.19 -10.03 2.54
N THR A 63 2.94 -9.34 1.68
CA THR A 63 4.40 -9.15 1.88
C THR A 63 4.72 -8.49 3.22
N SER A 64 3.87 -7.54 3.65
CA SER A 64 3.99 -6.90 4.96
C SER A 64 3.80 -7.84 6.16
N ALA A 65 3.17 -9.00 5.96
CA ALA A 65 3.02 -10.03 7.00
C ALA A 65 4.26 -10.95 7.07
N ILE A 66 4.93 -11.20 5.93
CA ILE A 66 6.16 -12.01 5.89
C ILE A 66 7.30 -11.29 6.66
N ASN A 67 7.46 -9.99 6.44
CA ASN A 67 8.54 -9.20 7.08
C ASN A 67 8.37 -9.00 8.59
N LYS A 68 7.21 -9.35 9.17
CA LYS A 68 6.95 -9.24 10.61
C LYS A 68 7.28 -10.50 11.41
N GLY A 69 7.48 -11.63 10.73
CA GLY A 69 7.75 -12.93 11.35
C GLY A 69 9.23 -13.30 11.49
N SER A 70 10.15 -12.43 11.05
CA SER A 70 11.61 -12.66 11.10
C SER A 70 12.28 -11.85 12.23
N GLN A 71 11.69 -11.83 13.42
CA GLN A 71 12.42 -11.53 14.65
C GLN A 71 12.68 -12.87 15.34
N ASN A 72 13.71 -13.57 14.87
CA ASN A 72 14.41 -14.58 15.66
C ASN A 72 15.90 -14.18 15.61
N GLU A 73 16.42 -13.92 16.80
CA GLU A 73 17.75 -13.46 17.12
C GLU A 73 18.78 -14.51 16.71
N ASN A 74 19.79 -14.10 15.91
CA ASN A 74 21.16 -14.56 16.10
C ASN A 74 22.12 -13.56 15.45
N ASN A 75 23.03 -13.07 16.28
CA ASN A 75 24.05 -12.06 16.01
C ASN A 75 24.93 -12.38 14.80
N THR A 76 25.04 -11.46 13.84
CA THR A 76 26.32 -11.20 13.13
C THR A 76 26.32 -9.78 12.56
N PRO A 77 27.28 -8.90 12.93
CA PRO A 77 27.35 -7.53 12.44
C PRO A 77 28.29 -7.43 11.22
N SER A 78 27.74 -7.14 10.04
CA SER A 78 28.49 -6.66 8.88
C SER A 78 27.49 -6.21 7.82
N SER A 79 27.51 -5.05 7.18
CA SER A 79 28.35 -3.87 7.22
C SER A 79 27.69 -2.90 6.21
N ASN A 80 27.37 -1.69 6.66
CA ASN A 80 27.16 -0.46 5.87
C ASN A 80 26.31 -0.50 4.59
N THR A 81 25.02 -0.15 4.71
CA THR A 81 24.36 0.71 3.71
C THR A 81 23.20 1.49 4.35
N PRO A 82 23.17 2.84 4.27
CA PRO A 82 22.08 3.62 4.83
C PRO A 82 20.91 3.67 3.83
N SER A 83 19.77 3.07 4.18
CA SER A 83 18.50 3.35 3.50
C SER A 83 17.43 3.70 4.53
N THR A 84 17.51 4.95 4.96
CA THR A 84 16.45 5.65 5.69
C THR A 84 15.32 5.96 4.72
N PHE A 85 14.43 5.00 4.50
CA PHE A 85 13.03 5.29 4.15
C PHE A 85 12.14 4.35 4.95
N GLN A 86 12.01 4.66 6.24
CA GLN A 86 11.01 4.06 7.11
C GLN A 86 9.63 4.49 6.60
N THR A 87 8.85 3.55 6.09
CA THR A 87 7.41 3.77 5.92
C THR A 87 6.78 3.78 7.31
N PRO A 88 6.09 4.86 7.72
CA PRO A 88 5.56 4.94 9.07
C PRO A 88 4.51 3.85 9.30
N LYS A 89 4.73 3.08 10.38
CA LYS A 89 3.78 2.19 11.05
C LYS A 89 2.42 2.89 11.12
N ALA A 90 1.38 2.29 10.56
CA ALA A 90 0.02 2.83 10.64
C ALA A 90 -0.42 2.88 12.11
N THR A 91 -0.26 4.06 12.71
CA THR A 91 -0.92 4.44 13.96
C THR A 91 -2.42 4.60 13.67
N PRO A 92 -3.32 4.34 14.65
CA PRO A 92 -4.73 4.63 14.47
C PRO A 92 -4.87 6.11 14.08
N ARG A 93 -5.37 6.36 12.86
CA ARG A 93 -5.55 7.72 12.35
C ARG A 93 -6.61 8.40 13.21
N THR A 94 -6.18 9.32 14.07
CA THR A 94 -7.10 10.24 14.73
C THR A 94 -7.86 11.00 13.64
N PRO A 95 -9.20 10.94 13.61
CA PRO A 95 -9.98 11.59 12.56
C PRO A 95 -9.70 13.10 12.58
N ASN A 96 -9.55 13.68 11.38
CA ASN A 96 -9.44 15.14 11.22
C ASN A 96 -10.64 15.85 11.88
N PRO A 97 -10.47 17.04 12.48
CA PRO A 97 -11.56 17.89 12.97
C PRO A 97 -12.82 17.94 12.08
N PHE A 98 -12.68 18.02 10.74
CA PHE A 98 -13.82 18.00 9.83
C PHE A 98 -14.56 16.65 9.84
N ALA A 99 -13.82 15.54 9.91
CA ALA A 99 -14.42 14.20 9.97
C ALA A 99 -15.15 13.94 11.28
N LEU A 100 -14.71 14.55 12.39
CA LEU A 100 -15.46 14.56 13.65
C LEU A 100 -16.75 15.36 13.52
N PHE A 101 -16.66 16.58 12.98
CA PHE A 101 -17.82 17.46 12.76
C PHE A 101 -18.89 16.81 11.87
N VAL A 102 -18.48 16.19 10.77
CA VAL A 102 -19.39 15.45 9.87
C VAL A 102 -20.06 14.30 10.61
N LYS A 103 -19.32 13.52 11.42
CA LYS A 103 -19.88 12.40 12.16
C LYS A 103 -20.98 12.83 13.14
N GLU A 104 -20.79 13.96 13.80
CA GLU A 104 -21.72 14.50 14.80
C GLU A 104 -22.99 15.08 14.14
N ASN A 105 -22.86 15.78 13.01
CA ASN A 105 -23.96 16.57 12.43
C ASN A 105 -24.70 15.88 11.27
N TYR A 106 -24.13 14.84 10.67
CA TYR A 106 -24.70 14.20 9.47
C TYR A 106 -26.10 13.65 9.67
N ASN A 107 -26.36 12.98 10.80
CA ASN A 107 -27.67 12.38 11.07
C ASN A 107 -28.76 13.44 11.29
N THR A 108 -28.41 14.56 11.91
CA THR A 108 -29.33 15.67 12.17
C THR A 108 -29.75 16.31 10.86
N ILE A 109 -28.78 16.66 10.01
CA ILE A 109 -29.05 17.27 8.70
C ILE A 109 -29.83 16.32 7.79
N LYS A 110 -29.47 15.03 7.77
CA LYS A 110 -30.16 14.04 6.95
C LYS A 110 -31.63 13.85 7.36
N LYS A 111 -31.97 14.02 8.64
CA LYS A 111 -33.34 13.87 9.17
C LYS A 111 -34.16 15.16 9.07
N SER A 112 -33.57 16.31 9.42
CA SER A 112 -34.26 17.61 9.41
C SER A 112 -34.72 18.05 8.02
N SER A 113 -34.04 17.59 6.96
CA SER A 113 -34.38 18.01 5.60
C SER A 113 -35.59 17.28 4.98
N GLY A 114 -36.24 16.35 5.70
CA GLY A 114 -37.57 15.78 5.39
C GLY A 114 -37.76 15.08 4.03
N THR A 115 -36.77 15.14 3.15
CA THR A 115 -36.77 14.70 1.76
C THR A 115 -35.48 13.92 1.51
N ASN A 116 -35.49 12.99 0.54
CA ASN A 116 -34.38 12.10 0.20
C ASN A 116 -33.16 12.85 -0.38
N LEU A 117 -32.51 13.72 0.43
CA LEU A 117 -31.28 14.38 0.04
C LEU A 117 -30.21 13.33 -0.23
N LYS A 118 -29.59 13.44 -1.41
CA LYS A 118 -28.47 12.58 -1.76
C LYS A 118 -27.32 12.90 -0.81
N HIS A 119 -26.53 11.88 -0.50
CA HIS A 119 -25.35 12.00 0.36
C HIS A 119 -24.45 13.20 -0.03
N GLY A 120 -24.28 13.45 -1.33
CA GLY A 120 -23.50 14.59 -1.83
C GLY A 120 -24.04 15.95 -1.39
N ASP A 121 -25.35 16.13 -1.36
CA ASP A 121 -25.99 17.39 -0.96
C ASP A 121 -25.81 17.64 0.55
N VAL A 122 -25.92 16.57 1.35
CA VAL A 122 -25.65 16.62 2.80
C VAL A 122 -24.19 16.99 3.07
N MET A 123 -23.25 16.42 2.32
CA MET A 123 -21.82 16.75 2.47
C MET A 123 -21.52 18.18 2.05
N LYS A 124 -22.20 18.71 1.03
CA LYS A 124 -22.04 20.11 0.60
C LYS A 124 -22.51 21.08 1.68
N LEU A 125 -23.64 20.78 2.33
CA LEU A 125 -24.17 21.60 3.42
C LEU A 125 -23.26 21.59 4.65
N LEU A 126 -22.81 20.40 5.08
CA LEU A 126 -21.86 20.23 6.18
C LEU A 126 -20.53 20.95 5.94
N SER A 127 -20.04 20.93 4.69
CA SER A 127 -18.80 21.63 4.32
C SER A 127 -18.95 23.14 4.43
N ALA A 128 -20.11 23.68 4.05
CA ALA A 128 -20.41 25.10 4.17
C ALA A 128 -20.56 25.53 5.64
N GLU A 129 -21.25 24.75 6.46
CA GLU A 129 -21.37 25.00 7.91
C GLU A 129 -20.02 24.94 8.62
N PHE A 130 -19.20 23.95 8.33
CA PHE A 130 -17.86 23.84 8.91
C PHE A 130 -16.96 25.00 8.48
N SER A 131 -17.07 25.46 7.24
CA SER A 131 -16.30 26.61 6.75
C SER A 131 -16.70 27.90 7.47
N LYS A 132 -18.01 28.10 7.74
CA LYS A 132 -18.50 29.23 8.55
C LYS A 132 -18.01 29.15 9.99
N LEU A 133 -18.06 27.97 10.62
CA LEU A 133 -17.57 27.75 11.98
C LEU A 133 -16.06 27.98 12.10
N LYS A 134 -15.30 27.62 11.07
CA LYS A 134 -13.86 27.88 10.99
C LYS A 134 -13.54 29.36 10.77
N ALA A 135 -14.38 30.11 10.06
CA ALA A 135 -14.20 31.53 9.82
C ALA A 135 -14.65 32.43 10.99
N ALA A 136 -15.54 31.93 11.84
CA ALA A 136 -16.03 32.62 13.03
C ALA A 136 -15.15 32.42 14.28
N LYS A 137 -14.05 31.66 14.16
CA LYS A 137 -13.13 31.32 15.24
C LYS A 137 -11.74 31.84 14.91
#